data_AF-A0A445M9X4-F1
#
_entry.id   AF-A0A445M9X4-F1
#
_cell.length_a   1.000
_cell.length_b   1.000
_cell.length_c   1.000
_cell.angle_alpha   90.00
_cell.angle_beta   90.00
_cell.angle_gamma   90.00
#
_symmetry.space_group_name_H-M   'P 1'
#
loop_
_entity.id
_entity.type
_entity.pdbx_description
1 polymer ?
#
loop_
_entity_poly.entity_id
_entity_poly.type
_entity_poly.pdbx_seq_one_letter_code
_entity_poly.pdbx_strand_id
1 'polypeptide(L)' 'MQSNFDVDSTVMTHRLVEVRKNYFIPLEYELHSPLPGEHPYDAFLNGFSLSIDALEAGLRFPLHPVIEACLKG' A
#
# COMPACT_ATOMS: atom_id res chain seq x y z
N MET A 1 -17.82 1.37 -21.19
CA MET A 1 -16.83 0.28 -21.05
C MET A 1 -16.89 -0.16 -19.61
N GLN A 2 -17.30 -1.40 -19.35
CA GLN A 2 -17.65 -1.90 -18.02
C GLN A 2 -16.36 -2.28 -17.30
N SER A 3 -15.94 -1.51 -16.30
CA SER A 3 -14.79 -1.84 -15.47
C SER A 3 -15.19 -2.92 -14.46
N ASN A 4 -15.01 -4.17 -14.85
CA ASN A 4 -15.13 -5.35 -14.01
C ASN A 4 -13.85 -5.54 -13.19
N PHE A 5 -13.64 -4.73 -12.16
CA PHE A 5 -12.60 -4.98 -11.17
C PHE A 5 -13.17 -4.94 -9.75
N ASP A 6 -14.07 -5.89 -9.50
CA ASP A 6 -14.38 -6.36 -8.15
C ASP A 6 -13.69 -7.73 -7.91
N VAL A 7 -12.44 -7.84 -8.36
CA VAL A 7 -11.60 -9.02 -8.12
C VAL A 7 -10.87 -8.86 -6.78
N ASP A 8 -10.50 -7.63 -6.41
CA ASP A 8 -9.76 -7.37 -5.18
C ASP A 8 -10.61 -7.55 -3.91
N SER A 9 -11.91 -7.26 -3.92
CA SER A 9 -12.72 -7.33 -2.70
C SER A 9 -12.92 -8.77 -2.20
N THR A 10 -13.26 -9.69 -3.11
CA THR A 10 -13.37 -11.13 -2.80
C THR A 10 -12.00 -11.77 -2.55
N VAL A 11 -10.94 -11.28 -3.20
CA VAL A 11 -9.56 -11.70 -2.90
C VAL A 11 -9.15 -11.27 -1.48
N MET A 12 -9.60 -10.12 -1.01
CA MET A 12 -9.15 -9.59 0.27
C MET A 12 -9.82 -10.26 1.47
N THR A 13 -11.09 -10.67 1.36
CA THR A 13 -11.77 -11.38 2.46
C THR A 13 -11.15 -12.75 2.75
N HIS A 14 -10.80 -13.54 1.71
CA HIS A 14 -10.15 -14.84 1.94
C HIS A 14 -8.75 -14.67 2.56
N ARG A 15 -8.04 -13.59 2.22
CA ARG A 15 -6.74 -13.24 2.79
C ARG A 15 -6.83 -12.93 4.27
N LEU A 16 -7.90 -12.28 4.75
CA LEU A 16 -8.08 -12.01 6.19
C LEU A 16 -8.20 -13.30 7.01
N VAL A 17 -8.88 -14.31 6.48
CA VAL A 17 -8.99 -15.63 7.12
C VAL A 17 -7.62 -16.30 7.21
N GLU A 18 -6.82 -16.21 6.15
CA GLU A 18 -5.47 -16.76 6.10
C GLU A 18 -4.53 -16.04 7.07
N VAL A 19 -4.57 -14.70 7.12
CA VAL A 19 -3.80 -13.86 8.06
C VAL A 19 -4.15 -14.21 9.51
N ARG A 20 -5.44 -14.33 9.83
CA ARG A 20 -5.88 -14.73 11.18
C ARG A 20 -5.26 -16.07 11.59
N LYS A 21 -5.25 -17.05 10.68
CA LYS A 21 -4.69 -18.38 10.92
C LYS A 21 -3.16 -18.36 11.03
N ASN A 22 -2.48 -17.61 10.17
CA ASN A 22 -1.01 -17.60 10.10
C ASN A 22 -0.37 -16.83 11.26
N TYR A 23 -1.06 -15.81 11.78
CA TYR A 23 -0.54 -14.94 12.85
C TYR A 23 -1.23 -15.16 14.20
N PHE A 24 -2.07 -16.19 14.34
CA PHE A 24 -2.79 -16.52 15.57
C PHE A 24 -3.55 -15.34 16.18
N ILE A 25 -4.20 -14.53 15.34
CA ILE A 25 -4.89 -13.31 15.76
C ILE A 25 -6.13 -13.69 16.58
N PRO A 26 -6.28 -13.23 17.84
CA PRO A 26 -7.44 -13.52 18.67
C PRO A 26 -8.76 -13.03 18.07
N LEU A 27 -9.85 -13.69 18.42
CA LEU A 27 -11.19 -13.36 17.90
C LEU A 27 -11.68 -11.97 18.38
N GLU A 28 -11.11 -11.47 19.47
CA GLU A 28 -11.39 -10.15 20.05
C GLU A 28 -10.99 -9.00 19.11
N TYR A 29 -10.07 -9.25 18.18
CA TYR A 29 -9.65 -8.26 17.19
C TYR A 29 -10.42 -8.48 15.88
N GLU A 30 -11.09 -7.43 15.42
CA GLU A 30 -11.70 -7.42 14.09
C GLU A 30 -10.64 -7.13 13.04
N LEU A 31 -10.66 -7.90 11.95
CA LEU A 31 -9.79 -7.67 10.80
C LEU A 31 -10.61 -6.97 9.73
N HIS A 32 -10.14 -5.80 9.29
CA HIS A 32 -10.77 -5.06 8.20
C HIS A 32 -9.88 -5.10 6.97
N SER A 33 -10.51 -5.29 5.82
CA SER A 33 -9.91 -5.02 4.52
C SER A 33 -10.25 -3.58 4.10
N PRO A 34 -9.32 -2.82 3.51
CA PRO A 34 -9.63 -1.55 2.89
C PRO A 34 -10.79 -1.69 1.89
N LEU A 35 -11.68 -0.71 1.83
CA LEU A 35 -12.73 -0.67 0.81
C LEU A 35 -12.13 -0.45 -0.58
N PRO A 36 -12.81 -0.86 -1.67
CA PRO A 36 -12.40 -0.50 -3.03
C PRO A 36 -12.30 1.02 -3.17
N GLY A 37 -11.07 1.53 -3.30
CA GLY A 37 -10.76 2.97 -3.33
C GLY A 37 -9.98 3.48 -2.11
N GLU A 38 -10.07 2.79 -0.97
CA GLU A 38 -9.16 2.99 0.16
C GLU A 38 -7.84 2.32 -0.21
N HIS A 39 -6.90 3.10 -0.71
CA HIS A 39 -5.55 2.62 -0.99
C HIS A 39 -4.81 2.59 0.35
N PRO A 40 -4.54 1.40 0.94
CA PRO A 40 -3.82 1.33 2.22
C PRO A 40 -2.40 1.90 2.09
N TYR A 41 -1.88 2.00 0.86
CA TYR A 41 -0.68 2.74 0.50
C TYR A 41 -0.85 3.37 -0.88
N ASP A 42 -1.44 4.56 -0.92
CA ASP A 42 -1.05 5.52 -1.94
C ASP A 42 -0.04 6.47 -1.28
N ALA A 43 1.24 6.29 -1.62
CA ALA A 43 2.30 7.16 -1.12
C ALA A 43 2.05 8.63 -1.51
N PHE A 44 1.19 8.88 -2.51
CA PHE A 44 0.94 10.17 -3.13
C PHE A 44 -0.54 10.39 -3.47
N LEU A 45 -1.41 10.30 -2.45
CA LEU A 45 -2.88 10.54 -2.47
C LEU A 45 -3.36 11.80 -3.22
N ASN A 46 -2.47 12.71 -3.60
CA ASN A 46 -2.79 13.98 -4.24
C ASN A 46 -2.11 14.16 -5.62
N GLY A 47 -1.56 13.09 -6.21
CA GLY A 47 -0.85 13.15 -7.49
C GLY A 47 0.50 13.88 -7.43
N PHE A 48 0.99 14.21 -6.23
CA PHE A 48 2.35 14.73 -6.06
C PHE A 48 3.33 13.58 -6.19
N SER A 49 3.98 13.44 -7.34
CA SER A 49 5.17 12.61 -7.43
C SER A 49 6.23 13.16 -6.48
N LEU A 50 6.69 12.34 -5.54
CA LEU A 50 7.86 12.67 -4.74
C LEU A 50 9.09 12.58 -5.64
N SER A 51 9.59 13.73 -6.06
CA SER A 51 10.86 13.77 -6.75
C SER A 51 11.98 13.39 -5.78
N ILE A 52 12.98 12.66 -6.29
CA ILE A 52 14.19 12.31 -5.55
C ILE A 52 14.81 13.58 -4.94
N ASP A 53 14.90 14.65 -5.73
CA ASP A 53 15.43 15.94 -5.28
C ASP A 53 14.67 16.55 -4.10
N ALA A 54 13.33 16.47 -4.10
CA ALA A 54 12.52 16.99 -2.99
C ALA A 54 12.73 16.16 -1.71
N LEU A 55 12.90 14.85 -1.86
CA LEU A 55 13.19 13.96 -0.74
C LEU A 55 14.60 14.21 -0.16
N GLU A 56 15.60 14.35 -1.01
CA GLU A 56 16.98 14.68 -0.59
C GLU A 56 17.08 16.05 0.08
N ALA A 57 16.38 17.07 -0.45
CA ALA A 57 16.34 18.39 0.17
C ALA A 57 15.67 18.38 1.55
N GLY A 58 14.60 17.59 1.72
CA GLY A 58 13.90 17.42 2.99
C GLY A 58 14.75 16.67 4.04
N LEU A 59 15.45 15.63 3.60
CA LEU A 59 16.31 14.80 4.45
C LEU A 59 17.70 15.40 4.69
N ARG A 60 18.12 16.33 3.82
CA ARG A 60 19.44 16.99 3.82
C ARG A 60 20.62 16.03 3.64
N PHE A 61 20.40 14.91 2.95
CA PHE A 61 21.43 13.96 2.57
C PHE A 61 21.05 13.23 1.27
N PRO A 62 22.04 12.76 0.48
CA PRO A 62 21.78 12.03 -0.76
C PRO A 62 21.22 10.63 -0.48
N LEU A 63 20.26 10.19 -1.28
CA LEU A 63 19.66 8.87 -1.11
C LEU A 63 20.62 7.75 -1.52
N HIS A 64 20.34 6.55 -1.01
CA HIS A 64 21.05 5.37 -1.47
C HIS A 64 20.57 5.00 -2.89
N PRO A 65 21.45 4.59 -3.82
CA PRO A 65 21.07 4.30 -5.21
C PRO A 65 19.95 3.26 -5.37
N VAL A 66 19.84 2.31 -4.43
CA VAL A 66 18.75 1.32 -4.40
C VAL A 66 17.39 1.99 -4.18
N ILE A 67 17.34 3.00 -3.29
CA ILE A 67 16.10 3.75 -3.01
C ILE A 67 15.72 4.58 -4.23
N GLU A 68 16.70 5.25 -4.87
CA GLU A 68 16.47 5.99 -6.12
C GLU A 68 15.91 5.09 -7.22
N ALA A 69 16.50 3.90 -7.40
CA ALA A 69 16.05 2.93 -8.40
C ALA A 69 14.60 2.44 -8.14
N CYS A 70 14.21 2.27 -6.87
CA CYS A 70 12.85 1.91 -6.50
C CYS A 70 11.83 3.05 -6.76
N LEU A 71 12.25 4.30 -6.63
CA LEU A 71 11.38 5.47 -6.84
C LEU A 71 11.25 5.88 -8.31
N LYS A 72 12.15 5.42 -9.18
CA LYS A 72 12.17 5.71 -10.63
C LYS A 72 11.34 4.73 -11.48
N GLY A 73 10.71 3.74 -10.84
CA GLY A 73 9.99 2.63 -11.46
C GLY A 73 8.74 3.04 -12.23
#